data_AF-A0A7Y7HY13-F1
#
_entry.id   AF-A0A7Y7HY13-F1
#
_cell.length_a   1.000
_cell.length_b   1.000
_cell.length_c   1.000
_cell.angle_alpha   90.00
_cell.angle_beta   90.00
_cell.angle_gamma   90.00
#
_symmetry.space_group_name_H-M   'P 1'
#
loop_
_entity.id
_entity.type
_entity.pdbx_description
1 polymer ?
#
loop_
_entity_poly.entity_id
_entity_poly.type
_entity_poly.pdbx_seq_one_letter_code
_entity_poly.pdbx_strand_id
1 'polypeptide(L)'
;MTFSFGTAKLLDYVTDMEALESSDNPIAWVTLAHALTQRARHDADKLYVAKRHLTQLLFMHGWRERRIIVLFDVINWMMTLPEPYERRYLEEVIWLAKEGGMKKLFNPLEQMLINDGIKIGLERGIEQGIERGMERGIEQGLAQGRKEGATAILERQLVRRFGPLPPVVSDKLAKASLAQVEVWSDALVTAQSLKQLFHEEFPSGRQ
;
A
#
# COMPACT_ATOMS: atom_id res chain seq x y z
N MET A 1 -32.75 -14.84 -17.86
CA MET A 1 -31.81 -15.72 -18.57
C MET A 1 -30.84 -16.28 -17.55
N THR A 2 -30.77 -17.59 -17.40
CA THR A 2 -29.84 -18.28 -16.51
C THR A 2 -28.70 -18.83 -17.37
N PHE A 3 -27.47 -18.39 -17.12
CA PHE A 3 -26.29 -18.95 -17.78
C PHE A 3 -25.77 -20.13 -16.96
N SER A 4 -25.50 -21.26 -17.63
CA SER A 4 -24.81 -22.42 -17.05
C SER A 4 -23.48 -22.61 -17.77
N PHE A 5 -22.39 -22.71 -17.01
CA PHE A 5 -21.05 -22.96 -17.53
C PHE A 5 -20.47 -24.22 -16.90
N GLY A 6 -19.73 -25.01 -17.69
CA GLY A 6 -18.94 -26.12 -17.16
C GLY A 6 -17.71 -25.58 -16.41
N THR A 7 -17.47 -26.08 -15.20
CA THR A 7 -16.27 -25.79 -14.42
C THR A 7 -15.28 -26.95 -14.54
N ALA A 8 -14.00 -26.63 -14.74
CA ALA A 8 -12.93 -27.62 -14.82
C ALA A 8 -11.72 -27.13 -14.02
N LYS A 9 -11.08 -28.03 -13.28
CA LYS A 9 -9.88 -27.74 -12.48
C LYS A 9 -8.64 -28.06 -13.28
N LEU A 10 -7.85 -27.03 -13.63
CA LEU A 10 -6.70 -27.16 -14.51
C LEU A 10 -5.65 -28.18 -14.02
N LEU A 11 -5.45 -28.28 -12.70
CA LEU A 11 -4.50 -29.22 -12.11
C LEU A 11 -4.84 -30.69 -12.39
N ASP A 12 -6.10 -31.01 -12.64
CA ASP A 12 -6.53 -32.38 -12.94
C ASP A 12 -6.08 -32.81 -14.36
N TYR A 13 -5.63 -31.85 -15.18
CA TYR A 13 -5.10 -32.06 -16.53
C TYR A 13 -3.56 -31.97 -16.61
N VAL A 14 -2.88 -31.83 -15.47
CA VAL A 14 -1.41 -31.83 -15.39
C VAL A 14 -0.91 -33.26 -15.17
N THR A 15 -1.17 -34.14 -16.14
CA THR A 15 -0.71 -35.53 -16.08
C THR A 15 0.70 -35.70 -16.66
N ASP A 16 1.03 -34.89 -17.65
CA ASP A 16 2.32 -34.89 -18.36
C ASP A 16 2.70 -33.45 -18.71
N MET A 17 3.80 -32.94 -18.13
CA MET A 17 4.24 -31.57 -18.38
C MET A 17 4.93 -31.40 -19.73
N GLU A 18 5.64 -32.40 -20.23
CA GLU A 18 6.31 -32.32 -21.54
C GLU A 18 5.27 -32.25 -22.67
N ALA A 19 4.17 -33.00 -22.50
CA ALA A 19 3.03 -32.90 -23.41
C ALA A 19 2.36 -31.52 -23.39
N LEU A 20 2.30 -30.84 -22.22
CA LEU A 20 1.76 -29.49 -22.13
C LEU A 20 2.72 -28.46 -22.76
N GLU A 21 4.03 -28.60 -22.55
CA GLU A 21 5.07 -27.74 -23.13
C GLU A 21 5.12 -27.81 -24.65
N SER A 22 4.94 -29.00 -25.23
CA SER A 22 4.95 -29.20 -26.68
C SER A 22 3.60 -28.92 -27.35
N SER A 23 2.56 -28.60 -26.59
CA SER A 23 1.22 -28.40 -27.14
C SER A 23 1.08 -27.04 -27.83
N ASP A 24 0.51 -27.04 -29.03
CA ASP A 24 0.11 -25.79 -29.72
C ASP A 24 -1.16 -25.16 -29.14
N ASN A 25 -1.80 -25.80 -28.16
CA ASN A 25 -3.00 -25.30 -27.52
C ASN A 25 -2.66 -24.24 -26.46
N PRO A 26 -3.13 -22.98 -26.59
CA PRO A 26 -2.86 -21.94 -25.60
C PRO A 26 -3.39 -22.28 -24.20
N ILE A 27 -4.44 -23.11 -24.09
CA ILE A 27 -4.96 -23.56 -22.80
C ILE A 27 -4.02 -24.56 -22.13
N ALA A 28 -3.29 -25.39 -22.89
CA ALA A 28 -2.26 -26.27 -22.34
C ALA A 28 -1.12 -25.44 -21.75
N TRP A 29 -0.71 -24.37 -22.44
CA TRP A 29 0.28 -23.44 -21.92
C TRP A 29 -0.19 -22.70 -20.66
N VAL A 30 -1.45 -22.24 -20.60
CA VAL A 30 -2.02 -21.62 -19.37
C VAL A 30 -2.09 -22.63 -18.22
N THR A 31 -2.43 -23.88 -18.53
CA THR A 31 -2.45 -24.98 -17.54
C THR A 31 -1.06 -25.25 -16.97
N LEU A 32 -0.04 -25.27 -17.84
CA LEU A 32 1.36 -25.37 -17.44
C LEU A 32 1.78 -24.18 -16.58
N ALA A 33 1.48 -22.95 -17.00
CA ALA A 33 1.77 -21.74 -16.25
C ALA A 33 1.17 -21.82 -14.83
N HIS A 34 -0.10 -22.23 -14.73
CA HIS A 34 -0.76 -22.42 -13.44
C HIS A 34 -0.09 -23.48 -12.58
N ALA A 35 0.26 -24.62 -13.16
CA ALA A 35 0.95 -25.69 -12.44
C ALA A 35 2.31 -25.23 -11.88
N LEU A 36 3.08 -24.47 -12.68
CA LEU A 36 4.38 -23.96 -12.27
C LEU A 36 4.25 -22.88 -11.18
N THR A 37 3.29 -21.97 -11.28
CA THR A 37 3.00 -20.98 -10.21
C THR A 37 2.70 -21.70 -8.89
N GLN A 38 1.84 -22.70 -8.90
CA GLN A 38 1.45 -23.44 -7.69
C GLN A 38 2.62 -24.22 -7.07
N ARG A 39 3.53 -24.75 -7.90
CA ARG A 39 4.73 -25.47 -7.43
C ARG A 39 5.77 -24.54 -6.83
N ALA A 40 5.97 -23.36 -7.43
CA ALA A 40 6.89 -22.36 -6.93
C ALA A 40 6.40 -21.73 -5.61
N ARG A 41 5.09 -21.70 -5.36
CA ARG A 41 4.48 -21.07 -4.18
C ARG A 41 4.93 -19.60 -4.08
N HIS A 42 5.50 -19.19 -2.94
CA HIS A 42 5.99 -17.82 -2.68
C HIS A 42 7.52 -17.72 -2.81
N ASP A 43 8.17 -18.70 -3.46
CA ASP A 43 9.61 -18.72 -3.66
C ASP A 43 9.98 -17.91 -4.92
N ALA A 44 10.63 -16.76 -4.71
CA ALA A 44 10.95 -15.81 -5.77
C ALA A 44 11.92 -16.38 -6.81
N ASP A 45 12.89 -17.20 -6.40
CA ASP A 45 13.85 -17.82 -7.32
C ASP A 45 13.15 -18.83 -8.23
N LYS A 46 12.28 -19.68 -7.65
CA LYS A 46 11.51 -20.66 -8.43
C LYS A 46 10.51 -19.97 -9.36
N LEU A 47 9.83 -18.92 -8.90
CA LEU A 47 8.91 -18.14 -9.74
C LEU A 47 9.66 -17.46 -10.91
N TYR A 48 10.84 -16.90 -10.65
CA TYR A 48 11.66 -16.27 -11.69
C TYR A 48 12.08 -17.29 -12.76
N VAL A 49 12.57 -18.46 -12.34
CA VAL A 49 12.94 -19.55 -13.27
C VAL A 49 11.73 -20.01 -14.10
N ALA A 50 10.58 -20.19 -13.47
CA ALA A 50 9.35 -20.62 -14.16
C ALA A 50 8.85 -19.56 -15.16
N LYS A 51 8.78 -18.29 -14.75
CA LYS A 51 8.33 -17.18 -15.61
C LYS A 51 9.23 -17.05 -16.84
N ARG A 52 10.55 -17.16 -16.65
CA ARG A 52 11.54 -17.15 -17.74
C ARG A 52 11.33 -18.30 -18.73
N HIS A 53 11.18 -19.53 -18.23
CA HIS A 53 10.94 -20.73 -19.05
C HIS A 53 9.69 -20.58 -19.91
N LEU A 54 8.57 -20.15 -19.31
CA LEU A 54 7.30 -19.96 -20.01
C LEU A 54 7.39 -18.91 -21.11
N THR A 55 8.10 -17.81 -20.87
CA THR A 55 8.32 -16.76 -21.89
C THR A 55 9.17 -17.25 -23.06
N GLN A 56 10.19 -18.05 -22.79
CA GLN A 56 10.98 -18.68 -23.85
C GLN A 56 10.11 -19.59 -24.71
N LEU A 57 9.26 -20.43 -24.09
CA LEU A 57 8.29 -21.26 -24.81
C LEU A 57 7.35 -20.41 -25.67
N LEU A 58 6.75 -19.34 -25.13
CA LEU A 58 5.87 -18.45 -25.88
C LEU A 58 6.49 -17.94 -27.18
N PHE A 59 7.77 -17.54 -27.11
CA PHE A 59 8.49 -17.00 -28.25
C PHE A 59 8.88 -18.12 -29.23
N MET A 60 9.11 -19.35 -28.77
CA MET A 60 9.46 -20.48 -29.63
C MET A 60 8.26 -21.12 -30.36
N HIS A 61 7.04 -21.02 -29.84
CA HIS A 61 5.84 -21.66 -30.41
C HIS A 61 5.40 -21.13 -31.80
N GLY A 62 6.01 -20.05 -32.31
CA GLY A 62 5.65 -19.50 -33.63
C GLY A 62 4.23 -18.93 -33.72
N TRP A 63 3.60 -18.63 -32.59
CA TRP A 63 2.26 -18.05 -32.55
C TRP A 63 2.24 -16.61 -33.07
N ARG A 64 1.05 -16.17 -33.52
CA ARG A 64 0.85 -14.78 -33.92
C ARG A 64 1.07 -13.83 -32.74
N GLU A 65 1.59 -12.66 -33.05
CA GLU A 65 1.98 -11.61 -32.09
C GLU A 65 0.89 -11.31 -31.05
N ARG A 66 -0.35 -11.11 -31.50
CA ARG A 66 -1.49 -10.85 -30.61
C ARG A 66 -1.70 -11.95 -29.57
N ARG A 67 -1.49 -13.22 -29.94
CA ARG A 67 -1.64 -14.34 -28.99
C ARG A 67 -0.51 -14.33 -27.98
N ILE A 68 0.73 -14.10 -28.43
CA ILE A 68 1.90 -14.03 -27.56
C ILE A 68 1.70 -12.94 -26.51
N ILE A 69 1.25 -11.74 -26.89
CA ILE A 69 0.99 -10.63 -25.96
C ILE A 69 -0.04 -11.04 -24.90
N VAL A 70 -1.20 -11.58 -25.32
CA VAL A 70 -2.26 -11.99 -24.38
C VAL A 70 -1.79 -13.06 -23.40
N LEU A 71 -1.00 -14.04 -23.84
CA LEU A 71 -0.49 -15.07 -22.94
C LEU A 71 0.66 -14.57 -22.06
N PHE A 72 1.44 -13.62 -22.56
CA PHE A 72 2.46 -12.93 -21.76
C PHE A 72 1.83 -12.13 -20.62
N ASP A 73 0.70 -11.44 -20.85
CA ASP A 73 -0.07 -10.78 -19.79
C ASP A 73 -0.52 -11.77 -18.71
N VAL A 74 -0.94 -12.98 -19.11
CA VAL A 74 -1.38 -14.03 -18.19
C VAL A 74 -0.26 -14.43 -17.23
N ILE A 75 0.96 -14.67 -17.71
CA ILE A 75 2.09 -15.01 -16.80
C ILE A 75 2.54 -13.82 -15.95
N ASN A 76 2.48 -12.59 -16.46
CA ASN A 76 2.80 -11.41 -15.66
C ASN A 76 1.83 -11.25 -14.48
N TRP A 77 0.55 -11.52 -14.70
CA TRP A 77 -0.45 -11.53 -13.64
C TRP A 77 -0.26 -12.70 -12.66
N MET A 78 0.01 -13.91 -13.16
CA MET A 78 0.13 -15.11 -12.32
C MET A 78 1.44 -15.20 -11.54
N MET A 79 2.51 -14.59 -12.04
CA MET A 79 3.87 -14.69 -11.50
C MET A 79 4.46 -13.30 -11.28
N THR A 80 3.96 -12.61 -10.25
CA THR A 80 4.53 -11.34 -9.81
C THR A 80 5.88 -11.57 -9.15
N LEU A 81 6.93 -10.91 -9.64
CA LEU A 81 8.28 -11.04 -9.08
C LEU A 81 8.66 -9.82 -8.22
N PRO A 82 9.51 -9.98 -7.19
CA PRO A 82 10.13 -8.86 -6.51
C PRO A 82 11.05 -8.04 -7.44
N GLU A 83 11.27 -6.76 -7.12
CA GLU A 83 11.97 -5.81 -8.00
C GLU A 83 13.34 -6.23 -8.57
N PRO A 84 14.25 -6.91 -7.84
CA PRO A 84 15.52 -7.33 -8.46
C PRO A 84 15.32 -8.42 -9.53
N TYR A 85 14.34 -9.31 -9.34
CA TYR A 85 14.01 -10.36 -10.30
C TYR A 85 13.23 -9.82 -11.49
N GLU A 86 12.27 -8.93 -11.25
CA GLU A 86 11.47 -8.33 -12.33
C GLU A 86 12.36 -7.52 -13.28
N ARG A 87 13.29 -6.70 -12.75
CA ARG A 87 14.23 -5.92 -13.59
C ARG A 87 15.05 -6.82 -14.51
N ARG A 88 15.68 -7.85 -13.94
CA ARG A 88 16.48 -8.81 -14.70
C ARG A 88 15.63 -9.56 -15.73
N TYR A 89 14.42 -9.96 -15.36
CA TYR A 89 13.48 -10.63 -16.26
C TYR A 89 13.13 -9.75 -17.47
N LEU A 90 12.82 -8.46 -17.25
CA LEU A 90 12.50 -7.53 -18.34
C LEU A 90 13.66 -7.31 -19.31
N GLU A 91 14.89 -7.20 -18.81
CA GLU A 91 16.10 -7.10 -19.65
C GLU A 91 16.24 -8.33 -20.56
N GLU A 92 15.99 -9.52 -20.02
CA GLU A 92 16.05 -10.78 -20.77
C GLU A 92 14.91 -10.89 -21.81
N VAL A 93 13.69 -10.47 -21.47
CA VAL A 93 12.55 -10.43 -22.41
C VAL A 93 12.87 -9.53 -23.61
N ILE A 94 13.42 -8.35 -23.35
CA ILE A 94 13.82 -7.40 -24.41
C ILE A 94 14.90 -8.00 -25.30
N TRP A 95 15.90 -8.66 -24.70
CA TRP A 95 16.97 -9.32 -25.45
C TRP A 95 16.42 -10.47 -26.31
N LEU A 96 15.59 -11.35 -25.73
CA LEU A 96 14.97 -12.48 -26.44
C LEU A 96 14.11 -12.03 -27.62
N ALA A 97 13.30 -10.97 -27.45
CA ALA A 97 12.47 -10.43 -28.53
C ALA A 97 13.31 -9.84 -29.68
N LYS A 98 14.47 -9.23 -29.37
CA LYS A 98 15.39 -8.68 -30.36
C LYS A 98 16.13 -9.77 -31.15
N GLU A 99 16.70 -10.76 -30.46
CA GLU A 99 17.47 -11.85 -31.07
C GLU A 99 16.59 -12.85 -31.82
N GLY A 100 15.37 -13.11 -31.35
CA GLY A 100 14.41 -14.02 -31.99
C GLY A 100 13.80 -13.50 -33.30
N GLY A 101 14.28 -12.38 -33.85
CA GLY A 101 13.74 -11.77 -35.07
C GLY A 101 12.34 -11.15 -34.91
N MET A 102 11.85 -11.02 -33.67
CA MET A 102 10.49 -10.56 -33.36
C MET A 102 10.37 -9.04 -33.30
N LYS A 103 10.95 -8.35 -34.29
CA LYS A 103 10.96 -6.86 -34.34
C LYS A 103 9.57 -6.24 -34.25
N LYS A 104 8.54 -6.92 -34.76
CA LYS A 104 7.15 -6.45 -34.71
C LYS A 104 6.51 -6.53 -33.32
N LEU A 105 6.99 -7.44 -32.46
CA LEU A 105 6.56 -7.54 -31.06
C LEU A 105 7.21 -6.51 -30.15
N PHE A 106 8.36 -5.96 -30.54
CA PHE A 106 9.12 -5.03 -29.72
C PHE A 106 8.27 -3.82 -29.28
N ASN A 107 7.58 -3.16 -30.22
CA ASN A 107 6.82 -1.95 -29.92
C ASN A 107 5.54 -2.23 -29.08
N PRO A 108 4.70 -3.23 -29.39
CA PRO A 108 3.56 -3.58 -28.52
C PRO A 108 3.97 -4.06 -27.13
N LEU A 109 5.04 -4.86 -27.02
CA LEU A 109 5.51 -5.38 -25.75
C LEU A 109 6.13 -4.27 -24.89
N GLU A 110 6.92 -3.38 -25.49
CA GLU A 110 7.47 -2.20 -24.83
C GLU A 110 6.37 -1.29 -24.30
N GLN A 111 5.34 -1.00 -25.10
CA GLN A 111 4.19 -0.20 -24.65
C GLN A 111 3.46 -0.84 -23.47
N MET A 112 3.22 -2.15 -23.53
CA MET A 112 2.56 -2.90 -22.47
C MET A 112 3.38 -2.83 -21.16
N LEU A 113 4.69 -3.07 -21.23
CA LEU A 113 5.59 -2.98 -20.08
C LEU A 113 5.66 -1.56 -19.48
N ILE A 114 5.68 -0.53 -20.33
CA ILE A 114 5.63 0.87 -19.88
C ILE A 114 4.30 1.15 -19.16
N ASN A 115 3.18 0.73 -19.74
CA ASN A 115 1.86 0.95 -19.16
C ASN A 115 1.72 0.26 -17.79
N ASP A 116 2.19 -0.99 -17.68
CA ASP A 116 2.20 -1.73 -16.42
C ASP A 116 3.09 -1.04 -15.37
N GLY A 117 4.29 -0.59 -15.78
CA GLY A 117 5.19 0.16 -14.90
C GLY A 117 4.58 1.47 -14.38
N ILE A 118 3.91 2.24 -15.25
CA ILE A 118 3.20 3.46 -14.86
C ILE A 118 2.06 3.14 -13.89
N LYS A 119 1.26 2.11 -14.18
CA LYS A 119 0.13 1.71 -13.36
C LYS A 119 0.58 1.29 -11.96
N ILE A 120 1.58 0.42 -11.86
CA ILE A 120 2.14 -0.04 -10.57
C ILE A 120 2.73 1.14 -9.80
N GLY A 121 3.46 2.04 -10.47
CA GLY A 121 4.02 3.23 -9.84
C GLY A 121 2.96 4.16 -9.27
N LEU A 122 1.86 4.36 -10.00
CA LEU A 122 0.73 5.17 -9.56
C LEU A 122 0.00 4.55 -8.37
N GLU A 123 -0.31 3.24 -8.45
CA GLU A 123 -0.98 2.51 -7.37
C GLU A 123 -0.17 2.58 -6.06
N ARG A 124 1.14 2.29 -6.13
CA ARG A 124 2.03 2.38 -4.97
C ARG A 124 2.15 3.82 -4.44
N GLY A 125 2.21 4.81 -5.33
CA GLY A 125 2.29 6.22 -4.94
C GLY A 125 1.04 6.70 -4.21
N ILE A 126 -0.14 6.29 -4.66
CA ILE A 126 -1.42 6.59 -4.02
C ILE A 126 -1.50 5.91 -2.66
N GLU A 127 -1.20 4.60 -2.60
CA GLU A 127 -1.24 3.83 -1.36
C GLU A 127 -0.33 4.43 -0.28
N GLN A 128 0.95 4.67 -0.61
CA GLN A 128 1.90 5.30 0.31
C GLN A 128 1.49 6.72 0.70
N GLY A 129 0.88 7.48 -0.21
CA GLY A 129 0.37 8.82 0.06
C GLY A 129 -0.78 8.82 1.07
N ILE A 130 -1.74 7.90 0.88
CA ILE A 130 -2.88 7.73 1.78
C ILE A 130 -2.42 7.26 3.16
N GLU A 131 -1.56 6.23 3.23
CA GLU A 131 -1.05 5.69 4.49
C GLU A 131 -0.35 6.77 5.31
N ARG A 132 0.62 7.48 4.71
CA ARG A 132 1.34 8.58 5.38
C ARG A 132 0.42 9.73 5.76
N GLY A 133 -0.56 10.06 4.92
CA GLY A 133 -1.54 11.12 5.21
C GLY A 133 -2.42 10.76 6.39
N MET A 134 -2.89 9.51 6.45
CA MET A 134 -3.74 8.98 7.50
C MET A 134 -2.99 8.87 8.83
N GLU A 135 -1.77 8.33 8.84
CA GLU A 135 -0.93 8.26 10.04
C GLU A 135 -0.72 9.65 10.65
N ARG A 136 -0.29 10.63 9.84
CA ARG A 136 -0.10 12.02 10.29
C ARG A 136 -1.40 12.64 10.80
N GLY A 137 -2.51 12.41 10.09
CA GLY A 137 -3.81 12.95 10.49
C GLY A 137 -4.30 12.38 11.83
N ILE A 138 -4.13 11.08 12.04
CA ILE A 138 -4.48 10.41 13.30
C ILE A 138 -3.59 10.91 14.43
N GLU A 139 -2.28 10.99 14.23
CA GLU A 139 -1.33 11.46 15.24
C GLU A 139 -1.64 12.90 15.66
N GLN A 140 -1.84 13.79 14.70
CA GLN A 140 -2.20 15.19 14.95
C GLN A 140 -3.57 15.30 15.65
N GLY A 141 -4.57 14.55 15.19
CA GLY A 141 -5.90 14.53 15.79
C GLY A 141 -5.89 14.04 17.24
N LEU A 142 -5.14 12.98 17.53
CA LEU A 142 -4.99 12.46 18.89
C LEU A 142 -4.22 13.41 19.81
N ALA A 143 -3.18 14.08 19.32
CA ALA A 143 -2.43 15.07 20.09
C ALA A 143 -3.30 16.30 20.41
N GLN A 144 -4.01 16.82 19.41
CA GLN A 144 -4.92 17.95 19.58
C GLN A 144 -6.07 17.58 20.52
N GLY A 145 -6.72 16.44 20.33
CA GLY A 145 -7.82 15.97 21.18
C GLY A 145 -7.40 15.75 22.63
N ARG A 146 -6.17 15.25 22.87
CA ARG A 146 -5.61 15.14 24.23
C ARG A 146 -5.43 16.51 24.88
N LYS A 147 -4.86 17.48 24.16
CA LYS A 147 -4.70 18.86 24.66
C LYS A 147 -6.06 19.49 24.97
N GLU A 148 -6.98 19.49 24.01
CA GLU A 148 -8.31 20.10 24.18
C GLU A 148 -9.07 19.47 25.35
N GLY A 149 -9.04 18.14 25.48
CA GLY A 149 -9.66 17.42 26.59
C GLY A 149 -9.05 17.79 27.95
N ALA A 150 -7.72 17.81 28.05
CA ALA A 150 -7.03 18.19 29.28
C ALA A 150 -7.35 19.63 29.68
N THR A 151 -7.30 20.58 28.73
CA THR A 151 -7.62 21.99 28.96
C THR A 151 -9.07 22.15 29.44
N ALA A 152 -10.03 21.50 28.79
CA ALA A 152 -11.44 21.59 29.16
C ALA A 152 -11.71 21.04 30.57
N ILE A 153 -11.03 19.94 30.96
CA ILE A 153 -11.14 19.39 32.31
C ILE A 153 -10.54 20.35 33.34
N LEU A 154 -9.34 20.88 33.08
CA LEU A 154 -8.68 21.83 33.97
C LEU A 154 -9.53 23.09 34.16
N GLU A 155 -10.04 23.67 33.07
CA GLU A 155 -10.91 24.84 33.11
C GLU A 155 -12.13 24.60 34.00
N ARG A 156 -12.81 23.46 33.84
CA ARG A 156 -13.96 23.09 34.67
C ARG A 156 -13.60 22.95 36.15
N GLN A 157 -12.43 22.40 36.46
CA GLN A 157 -11.97 22.27 37.85
C GLN A 157 -11.64 23.63 38.46
N LEU A 158 -11.00 24.52 37.70
CA LEU A 158 -10.69 25.88 38.16
C LEU A 158 -11.96 26.69 38.43
N VAL A 159 -12.95 26.63 37.51
CA VAL A 159 -14.25 27.28 37.72
C VAL A 159 -14.94 26.76 38.99
N ARG A 160 -14.88 25.45 39.23
CA ARG A 160 -15.49 24.84 40.42
C ARG A 160 -14.81 25.25 41.72
N ARG A 161 -13.49 25.44 41.73
CA ARG A 161 -12.72 25.73 42.95
C ARG A 161 -12.58 27.22 43.24
N PHE A 162 -12.46 28.05 42.21
CA PHE A 162 -12.15 29.48 42.32
C PHE A 162 -13.26 30.39 41.79
N GLY A 163 -14.34 29.84 41.24
CA GLY A 163 -15.43 30.61 40.62
C GLY A 163 -15.14 30.99 39.16
N PRO A 164 -15.95 31.88 38.57
CA PRO A 164 -15.78 32.29 37.17
C PRO A 164 -14.36 32.77 36.85
N LEU A 165 -13.78 32.24 35.77
CA LEU A 165 -12.43 32.59 35.37
C LEU A 165 -12.39 33.98 34.72
N PRO A 166 -11.41 34.82 35.09
CA PRO A 166 -11.15 36.06 34.34
C PRO A 166 -10.79 35.75 32.88
N PRO A 167 -11.15 36.60 31.90
CA PRO A 167 -10.86 36.37 30.48
C PRO A 167 -9.37 36.09 30.18
N VAL A 168 -8.47 36.74 30.91
CA VAL A 168 -7.01 36.55 30.81
C VAL A 168 -6.61 35.10 31.09
N VAL A 169 -7.29 34.42 32.03
CA VAL A 169 -7.00 33.03 32.38
C VAL A 169 -7.52 32.08 31.31
N SER A 170 -8.73 32.32 30.79
CA SER A 170 -9.30 31.52 29.67
C SER A 170 -8.43 31.62 28.41
N ASP A 171 -7.95 32.83 28.06
CA ASP A 171 -7.03 33.02 26.93
C ASP A 171 -5.70 32.30 27.14
N LYS A 172 -5.20 32.25 28.38
CA LYS A 172 -3.98 31.55 28.74
C LYS A 172 -4.15 30.03 28.58
N LEU A 173 -5.26 29.48 29.05
CA LEU A 173 -5.60 28.05 28.92
C LEU A 173 -5.73 27.62 27.45
N ALA A 174 -6.35 28.45 26.59
CA ALA A 174 -6.48 28.18 25.17
C ALA A 174 -5.13 28.08 24.45
N LYS A 175 -4.18 28.96 24.82
CA LYS A 175 -2.84 29.02 24.21
C LYS A 175 -1.84 28.05 24.83
N ALA A 176 -2.17 27.43 25.97
CA ALA A 176 -1.27 26.55 26.69
C ALA A 176 -0.87 25.31 25.88
N SER A 177 0.36 24.83 26.08
CA SER A 177 0.75 23.50 25.61
C SER A 177 0.18 22.41 26.52
N LEU A 178 0.09 21.17 26.03
CA LEU A 178 -0.34 20.04 26.86
C LEU A 178 0.48 19.92 28.14
N ALA A 179 1.81 20.07 28.05
CA ALA A 179 2.70 20.02 29.21
C ALA A 179 2.41 21.13 30.24
N GLN A 180 2.05 22.34 29.80
CA GLN A 180 1.65 23.41 30.71
C GLN A 180 0.34 23.07 31.43
N VAL A 181 -0.62 22.50 30.70
CA VAL A 181 -1.91 22.06 31.27
C VAL A 181 -1.70 20.94 32.30
N GLU A 182 -0.80 19.99 32.04
CA GLU A 182 -0.45 18.92 32.99
C GLU A 182 0.19 19.49 34.26
N VAL A 183 1.18 20.38 34.13
CA VAL A 183 1.82 21.05 35.27
C VAL A 183 0.82 21.83 36.12
N TRP A 184 -0.10 22.56 35.48
CA TRP A 184 -1.16 23.25 36.21
C TRP A 184 -2.17 22.29 36.83
N SER A 185 -2.46 21.16 36.20
CA SER A 185 -3.36 20.15 36.77
C SER A 185 -2.78 19.55 38.06
N ASP A 186 -1.49 19.26 38.09
CA ASP A 186 -0.80 18.75 39.28
C ASP A 186 -0.72 19.82 40.39
N ALA A 187 -0.34 21.05 40.02
CA ALA A 187 -0.25 22.16 40.95
C ALA A 187 -1.63 22.57 41.53
N LEU A 188 -2.71 22.35 40.76
CA LEU A 188 -4.07 22.69 41.18
C LEU A 188 -4.44 22.02 42.50
N VAL A 189 -3.97 20.79 42.76
CA VAL A 189 -4.29 20.06 43.99
C VAL A 189 -3.95 20.89 45.23
N THR A 190 -2.79 21.55 45.23
CA THR A 190 -2.26 22.30 46.39
C THR A 190 -2.52 23.81 46.32
N ALA A 191 -2.74 24.36 45.12
CA ALA A 191 -2.95 25.79 44.93
C ALA A 191 -4.18 26.33 45.67
N GLN A 192 -4.00 27.45 46.39
CA GLN A 192 -5.08 28.15 47.10
C GLN A 192 -5.68 29.30 46.28
N SER A 193 -5.05 29.68 45.16
CA SER A 193 -5.54 30.74 44.28
C SER A 193 -5.01 30.58 42.85
N LEU A 194 -5.66 31.24 41.89
CA LEU A 194 -5.17 31.36 40.51
C LEU A 194 -3.77 32.00 40.46
N LYS A 195 -3.48 32.97 41.33
CA LYS A 195 -2.17 33.62 41.43
C LYS A 195 -1.05 32.62 41.76
N GLN A 196 -1.32 31.74 42.73
CA GLN A 196 -0.37 30.70 43.12
C GLN A 196 -0.20 29.64 42.02
N LEU A 197 -1.30 29.28 41.35
CA LEU A 197 -1.30 28.25 40.31
C LEU A 197 -0.47 28.64 39.08
N PHE A 198 -0.66 29.88 38.60
CA PHE A 198 0.00 30.36 37.39
C PHE A 198 1.26 31.18 37.67
N HIS A 199 1.65 31.34 38.95
CA HIS A 199 2.76 32.17 39.40
C HIS A 199 2.72 33.63 38.87
N GLU A 200 1.52 34.19 38.72
CA GLU A 200 1.29 35.51 38.11
C GLU A 200 0.14 36.28 38.82
N GLU A 201 0.20 37.61 38.81
CA GLU A 201 -0.91 38.44 39.30
C GLU A 201 -1.99 38.60 38.25
N PHE A 202 -3.23 38.27 38.61
CA PHE A 202 -4.41 38.52 37.78
C PHE A 202 -5.19 39.69 38.35
N PRO A 203 -5.76 40.56 37.50
CA PRO A 203 -6.60 41.65 37.97
C PRO A 203 -7.76 41.07 38.79
N SER A 204 -7.88 41.52 40.04
CA SER A 204 -8.95 41.12 40.95
C SER A 204 -10.29 41.46 40.31
N GLY A 205 -11.13 40.46 40.04
CA GLY A 205 -12.52 40.69 39.66
C GLY A 205 -13.19 41.51 40.76
N ARG A 206 -13.58 42.75 40.44
CA ARG A 206 -14.40 43.57 41.34
C ARG A 206 -15.78 42.91 41.49
N GLN A 207 -16.21 42.79 42.74
CA GLN A 207 -17.58 42.49 43.14
C GLN A 207 -18.56 43.53 42.59
#